data_AF-A0A2V5LHH6-F1
#
_entry.id   AF-A0A2V5LHH6-F1
#
_cell.length_a   1.000
_cell.length_b   1.000
_cell.length_c   1.000
_cell.angle_alpha   90.00
_cell.angle_beta   90.00
_cell.angle_gamma   90.00
#
_symmetry.space_group_name_H-M   'P 1'
#
loop_
_entity.id
_entity.type
_entity.pdbx_description
1 polymer ?
#
loop_
_entity_poly.entity_id
_entity_poly.type
_entity_poly.pdbx_seq_one_letter_code
_entity_poly.pdbx_strand_id
1 'polypeptide(L)' 'VSILFGYGHYYKGASGVIDSGFAGLILGTAYMLAGRNLWASILAHGFIDTFGIIDAFFGWSN' A
#
# COMPACT_ATOMS: atom_id res chain seq x y z
N VAL A 1 -8.08 -4.57 9.94
CA VAL A 1 -7.67 -3.15 9.80
C VAL A 1 -7.71 -2.65 8.35
N SER A 2 -7.48 -3.50 7.34
CA SER A 2 -7.34 -3.08 5.93
C SER A 2 -8.51 -2.23 5.38
N ILE A 3 -9.77 -2.51 5.77
CA ILE A 3 -10.93 -1.69 5.38
C ILE A 3 -10.82 -0.26 5.93
N LEU A 4 -10.48 -0.11 7.21
CA LEU A 4 -10.31 1.21 7.84
C LEU A 4 -9.09 1.94 7.27
N PHE A 5 -8.02 1.19 6.96
CA PHE A 5 -6.84 1.73 6.31
C PHE A 5 -7.16 2.28 4.91
N GLY A 6 -7.92 1.53 4.10
CA GLY A 6 -8.42 2.01 2.81
C GLY A 6 -9.31 3.24 2.94
N TYR A 7 -10.25 3.24 3.89
CA TYR A 7 -11.09 4.40 4.17
C TYR A 7 -10.30 5.64 4.60
N GLY A 8 -9.22 5.48 5.36
CA GLY A 8 -8.29 6.58 5.70
C GLY A 8 -7.67 7.27 4.49
N HIS A 9 -7.71 6.63 3.32
CA HIS A 9 -7.24 7.16 2.05
C HIS A 9 -8.37 7.74 1.17
N TYR A 10 -9.51 8.08 1.76
CA TYR A 10 -10.66 8.66 1.03
C TYR A 10 -10.32 9.87 0.16
N TYR A 11 -9.31 10.67 0.56
CA TYR A 11 -8.82 11.82 -0.21
C TYR A 11 -8.24 11.45 -1.60
N LYS A 12 -7.91 10.18 -1.85
CA LYS A 12 -7.45 9.66 -3.15
C LYS A 12 -8.62 9.26 -4.07
N GLY A 13 -9.87 9.47 -3.66
CA GLY A 13 -11.06 9.02 -4.39
C GLY A 13 -11.32 7.51 -4.27
N ALA A 14 -12.38 7.03 -4.94
CA ALA A 14 -12.84 5.64 -4.81
C ALA A 14 -11.77 4.61 -5.22
N SER A 15 -11.04 4.87 -6.31
CA SER A 15 -9.94 4.01 -6.76
C SER A 15 -8.85 3.92 -5.69
N GLY A 16 -8.43 5.06 -5.12
CA GLY A 16 -7.40 5.08 -4.09
C GLY A 16 -7.82 4.44 -2.76
N VAL A 17 -9.11 4.47 -2.41
CA VAL A 17 -9.64 3.73 -1.24
C VAL A 17 -9.54 2.22 -1.45
N ILE A 18 -9.94 1.74 -2.63
CA ILE A 18 -9.90 0.32 -2.97
C ILE A 18 -8.45 -0.15 -2.98
N ASP A 19 -7.59 0.56 -3.71
CA ASP A 19 -6.16 0.25 -3.84
C ASP A 19 -5.46 0.22 -2.47
N SER A 20 -5.64 1.26 -1.65
CA SER A 20 -5.06 1.32 -0.31
C SER A 20 -5.60 0.21 0.61
N GLY A 21 -6.86 -0.18 0.46
CA GLY A 21 -7.44 -1.32 1.17
C GLY A 21 -6.76 -2.64 0.83
N PHE A 22 -6.50 -2.90 -0.46
CA PHE A 22 -5.75 -4.07 -0.91
C PHE A 22 -4.29 -4.02 -0.46
N ALA A 23 -3.62 -2.87 -0.55
CA ALA A 23 -2.28 -2.69 -0.02
C ALA A 23 -2.21 -3.04 1.47
N GLY A 24 -3.17 -2.54 2.27
CA GLY A 24 -3.26 -2.88 3.69
C GLY A 24 -3.51 -4.38 3.96
N LEU A 25 -4.25 -5.08 3.08
CA LEU A 25 -4.44 -6.53 3.17
C LEU A 25 -3.15 -7.30 2.86
N ILE A 26 -2.44 -6.90 1.80
CA ILE A 26 -1.17 -7.51 1.39
C ILE A 26 -0.11 -7.31 2.48
N LEU A 27 0.06 -6.08 2.97
CA LEU A 27 1.04 -5.77 4.02
C LEU A 27 0.73 -6.47 5.34
N GLY A 28 -0.56 -6.58 5.70
CA GLY A 28 -0.99 -7.34 6.87
C GLY A 28 -0.73 -8.85 6.71
N THR A 29 -0.90 -9.39 5.51
CA THR A 29 -0.58 -10.79 5.20
C THR A 29 0.93 -11.03 5.25
N ALA A 30 1.72 -10.15 4.65
CA ALA A 30 3.18 -10.20 4.67
C ALA A 30 3.73 -10.17 6.11
N TYR A 31 3.16 -9.33 6.98
CA TYR A 31 3.49 -9.32 8.40
C TYR A 31 3.27 -10.67 9.08
N MET A 32 2.13 -11.32 8.82
CA MET A 32 1.81 -12.62 9.42
C MET A 32 2.73 -13.72 8.90
N LEU A 33 3.01 -13.73 7.59
CA LEU A 33 3.92 -14.70 6.96
C LEU A 33 5.38 -14.53 7.39
N ALA A 34 5.80 -13.29 7.65
CA ALA A 34 7.15 -12.98 8.14
C ALA A 34 7.31 -13.22 9.66
N GLY A 35 6.41 -13.97 10.30
CA GLY A 35 6.50 -14.26 11.73
C GLY A 35 6.26 -13.03 12.60
N ARG A 36 5.36 -12.14 12.19
CA ARG A 36 5.05 -10.87 12.87
C ARG A 36 6.25 -9.90 12.89
N ASN A 37 7.09 -9.96 11.86
CA ASN A 37 8.17 -9.00 11.67
C ASN A 37 7.67 -7.76 10.94
N LEU A 38 7.63 -6.62 11.64
CA LEU A 38 7.20 -5.33 11.08
C LEU A 38 8.09 -4.84 9.94
N TRP A 39 9.38 -5.17 9.96
CA TRP A 39 10.32 -4.73 8.92
C TRP A 39 9.93 -5.23 7.53
N ALA A 40 9.33 -6.42 7.44
CA ALA A 40 8.83 -6.94 6.16
C ALA A 40 7.78 -6.00 5.55
N SER A 41 6.80 -5.56 6.35
CA SER A 41 5.77 -4.62 5.89
C SER A 41 6.31 -3.21 5.65
N ILE A 42 7.24 -2.72 6.49
CA ILE A 42 7.85 -1.39 6.32
C ILE A 42 8.61 -1.33 4.99
N LEU A 43 9.45 -2.32 4.70
CA LEU A 43 10.23 -2.36 3.47
C LEU A 43 9.35 -2.58 2.24
N ALA A 44 8.38 -3.49 2.31
CA ALA A 44 7.44 -3.71 1.21
C ALA A 44 6.62 -2.46 0.88
N HIS A 45 6.13 -1.76 1.90
CA HIS A 45 5.39 -0.50 1.72
C HIS A 45 6.27 0.58 1.10
N GLY A 46 7.44 0.85 1.69
CA GLY A 46 8.36 1.86 1.16
C GLY A 46 8.81 1.57 -0.27
N PHE A 47 9.01 0.30 -0.62
CA PHE A 47 9.32 -0.12 -1.99
C PHE A 47 8.19 0.24 -2.96
N ILE A 48 6.95 -0.18 -2.67
CA ILE A 48 5.78 0.09 -3.54
C ILE A 48 5.59 1.60 -3.74
N ASP A 49 5.66 2.40 -2.68
CA ASP A 49 5.48 3.85 -2.73
C ASP A 49 6.59 4.53 -3.54
N THR A 50 7.84 4.05 -3.42
CA THR A 50 8.97 4.59 -4.20
C THR A 50 8.74 4.38 -5.69
N PHE A 51 8.33 3.18 -6.09
CA PHE A 51 8.01 2.90 -7.50
C PHE A 51 6.78 3.68 -7.97
N GLY A 52 5.75 3.82 -7.13
CA GLY A 52 4.57 4.63 -7.46
C GLY A 52 4.91 6.11 -7.70
N ILE A 53 5.82 6.68 -6.89
CA ILE A 53 6.30 8.06 -7.10
C ILE A 53 7.14 8.17 -8.37
N ILE A 54 8.01 7.19 -8.65
CA ILE A 54 8.82 7.16 -9.89
C ILE A 54 7.92 7.10 -11.12
N ASP A 55 6.96 6.17 -11.11
CA ASP A 55 5.98 5.98 -12.18
C ASP A 55 5.17 7.26 -12.44
N ALA A 56 4.69 7.91 -11.37
CA ALA A 56 3.97 9.18 -11.46
C ALA A 56 4.86 10.34 -11.97
N PHE A 57 6.13 10.40 -11.56
CA PHE A 57 7.08 11.44 -11.98
C PHE A 57 7.43 11.35 -13.47
N PHE A 58 7.65 10.13 -13.99
CA PHE A 58 7.93 9.92 -15.41
C PHE A 58 6.67 9.79 -16.26
N GLY A 59 5.52 9.59 -15.63
CA GLY A 59 4.22 9.48 -16.28
C GLY A 59 4.05 8.21 -17.11
N TRP A 60 4.64 7.09 -16.70
CA TRP A 60 4.59 5.84 -17.49
C TRP A 60 3.21 5.19 -17.54
N SER A 61 2.36 5.44 -16.56
CA SER A 61 1.01 4.89 -16.44
C SER A 61 -0.12 5.84 -16.86
N ASN A 62 0.21 7.00 -17.47
CA ASN A 62 -0.75 7.99 -17.98
C ASN A 62 -1.13 7.76 -19.45
#